data_AF-A0A9Y2JK81-F1
#
_entry.id   AF-A0A9Y2JK81-F1
#
_cell.length_a   1.000
_cell.length_b   1.000
_cell.length_c   1.000
_cell.angle_alpha   90.00
_cell.angle_beta   90.00
_cell.angle_gamma   90.00
#
_symmetry.space_group_name_H-M   'P 1'
#
loop_
_entity.id
_entity.type
_entity.pdbx_description
1 polymer ?
#
loop_
_entity_poly.entity_id
_entity_poly.type
_entity_poly.pdbx_seq_one_letter_code
_entity_poly.pdbx_strand_id
1 'polypeptide(L)'
;MFGLSLEQLLVLLVAALFVLGPERLPGAVSRLARVARQAREFAVGAQQRLEAELGPEFRQLRKPLQELQALREFDPRLALRYPLPDERPVGAPATGLRPGERPPVDPEAT
;
A
#
# COMPACT_ATOMS: atom_id res chain seq x y z
N MET A 1 -6.18 0.37 -7.97
CA MET A 1 -7.55 0.61 -8.44
C MET A 1 -8.51 -0.32 -7.69
N PHE A 2 -8.84 0.01 -6.44
CA PHE A 2 -9.91 -0.68 -5.71
C PHE A 2 -11.13 0.23 -5.80
N GLY A 3 -12.03 -0.09 -6.73
CA GLY A 3 -13.39 0.46 -6.71
C GLY A 3 -14.09 -0.16 -5.51
N LEU A 4 -13.81 0.39 -4.32
CA LEU A 4 -14.47 0.08 -3.05
C LEU A 4 -15.11 1.39 -2.58
N SER A 5 -16.30 1.65 -3.07
CA SER A 5 -17.19 2.67 -2.54
C SER A 5 -17.76 2.22 -1.19
N LEU A 6 -18.23 3.18 -0.38
CA LEU A 6 -18.83 2.89 0.93
C LEU A 6 -19.99 1.89 0.82
N GLU A 7 -20.76 1.94 -0.27
CA GLU A 7 -21.84 0.98 -0.53
C GLU A 7 -21.32 -0.46 -0.70
N GLN A 8 -20.20 -0.65 -1.39
CA GLN A 8 -19.60 -1.97 -1.62
C GLN A 8 -19.00 -2.52 -0.34
N LEU A 9 -18.44 -1.64 0.50
CA LEU A 9 -17.98 -2.02 1.84
C LEU A 9 -19.16 -2.46 2.72
N LEU A 10 -20.31 -1.78 2.65
CA LEU A 10 -21.52 -2.18 3.36
C LEU A 10 -22.01 -3.55 2.89
N VAL A 11 -22.08 -3.77 1.57
CA VAL A 11 -22.47 -5.07 0.99
C VAL A 11 -21.50 -6.17 1.42
N LEU A 12 -20.20 -5.91 1.39
CA LEU A 12 -19.19 -6.86 1.84
C LEU A 12 -19.33 -7.18 3.33
N LEU A 13 -19.61 -6.17 4.16
CA LEU A 13 -19.84 -6.35 5.59
C LEU A 13 -21.05 -7.25 5.84
N VAL A 14 -22.17 -6.99 5.17
CA VAL A 14 -23.38 -7.82 5.26
C VAL A 14 -23.11 -9.25 4.77
N ALA A 15 -22.42 -9.41 3.64
CA ALA A 15 -22.04 -10.72 3.12
C ALA A 15 -21.13 -11.48 4.09
N ALA A 16 -20.15 -10.81 4.70
CA ALA A 16 -19.27 -11.40 5.69
C ALA A 16 -20.03 -11.79 6.98
N LEU A 17 -20.96 -10.94 7.43
CA LEU A 17 -21.86 -11.23 8.55
C LEU A 17 -22.75 -12.44 8.25
N PHE A 18 -23.23 -12.58 7.02
CA PHE A 18 -24.07 -13.70 6.60
C PHE A 18 -23.29 -15.02 6.54
N VAL A 19 -22.13 -15.02 5.88
CA VAL A 19 -21.29 -16.23 5.69
C VAL A 19 -20.68 -16.71 7.01
N LEU A 20 -20.17 -15.78 7.82
CA LEU A 20 -19.46 -16.11 9.06
C LEU A 20 -20.39 -16.16 10.29
N GLY A 21 -21.53 -15.46 10.22
CA GLY A 21 -22.47 -15.25 11.31
C GLY A 21 -22.13 -14.00 12.14
N PRO A 22 -23.14 -13.17 12.52
CA PRO A 22 -22.93 -11.93 13.27
C PRO A 22 -22.36 -12.16 14.67
N GLU A 23 -22.68 -13.31 15.28
CA GLU A 23 -22.20 -13.71 16.61
C GLU A 23 -20.70 -14.07 16.62
N ARG A 24 -20.15 -14.51 15.47
CA ARG A 24 -18.78 -15.07 15.42
C ARG A 24 -17.73 -14.04 15.02
N LEU A 25 -18.12 -13.01 14.27
CA LEU A 25 -17.25 -11.89 13.90
C LEU A 25 -16.61 -11.17 15.10
N PRO A 26 -17.37 -10.66 16.09
CA PRO A 26 -16.79 -9.94 17.23
C PRO A 26 -15.89 -10.85 18.06
N GLY A 27 -16.25 -12.14 18.19
CA GLY A 27 -15.42 -13.15 18.85
C GLY A 27 -14.09 -13.40 18.14
N ALA A 28 -14.09 -13.50 16.81
CA ALA A 28 -12.90 -13.71 16.00
C ALA A 28 -11.96 -12.49 16.03
N VAL A 29 -12.51 -11.29 15.85
CA VAL A 29 -11.75 -10.03 15.96
C VAL A 29 -11.12 -9.89 17.34
N SER A 30 -11.84 -10.24 18.40
CA SER A 30 -11.32 -10.18 19.77
C SER A 30 -10.17 -11.16 20.03
N ARG A 31 -10.09 -12.27 19.31
CA ARG A 31 -8.95 -13.22 19.40
C ARG A 31 -7.74 -12.68 18.65
N LEU A 32 -7.94 -12.21 17.42
CA LEU A 32 -6.89 -11.57 16.63
C LEU A 32 -6.33 -10.33 17.33
N ALA A 33 -7.18 -9.48 17.90
CA ALA A 33 -6.77 -8.31 18.64
C ALA A 33 -5.91 -8.67 19.86
N ARG A 34 -6.24 -9.75 20.58
CA ARG A 34 -5.43 -10.24 21.70
C ARG A 34 -4.05 -10.72 21.25
N VAL A 35 -3.99 -11.51 20.17
CA VAL A 35 -2.73 -11.96 19.57
C VAL A 35 -1.89 -10.77 19.10
N ALA A 36 -2.50 -9.79 18.43
CA ALA A 36 -1.81 -8.60 17.97
C ALA A 36 -1.26 -7.76 19.13
N ARG A 37 -2.00 -7.63 20.24
CA ARG A 37 -1.53 -6.94 21.45
C ARG A 37 -0.33 -7.65 22.06
N GLN A 38 -0.40 -8.98 22.23
CA GLN A 38 0.72 -9.77 22.76
C GLN A 38 1.95 -9.69 21.84
N ALA A 39 1.76 -9.76 20.53
CA ALA A 39 2.84 -9.60 19.56
C ALA A 39 3.49 -8.22 19.68
N ARG A 40 2.69 -7.16 19.85
CA ARG A 40 3.21 -5.80 20.07
C ARG A 40 4.00 -5.70 21.38
N GLU A 41 3.47 -6.23 22.48
CA GLU A 41 4.13 -6.24 23.78
C GLU A 41 5.47 -6.99 23.73
N PHE A 42 5.50 -8.15 23.05
CA PHE A 42 6.72 -8.91 22.84
C PHE A 42 7.74 -8.15 21.99
N ALA A 43 7.30 -7.52 20.89
CA ALA A 43 8.17 -6.73 20.04
C ALA A 43 8.78 -5.53 20.78
N VAL A 44 7.99 -4.82 21.59
CA VAL A 44 8.48 -3.70 22.42
C VAL A 44 9.44 -4.19 23.50
N GLY A 45 9.14 -5.31 24.17
CA GLY A 45 10.02 -5.88 25.18
C GLY A 45 11.35 -6.38 24.62
N ALA A 46 11.34 -6.98 23.43
CA ALA A 46 12.56 -7.39 22.73
C ALA A 46 13.40 -6.18 22.30
N GLN A 47 12.76 -5.13 21.78
CA GLN A 47 13.43 -3.86 21.46
C GLN A 47 14.10 -3.24 22.68
N GLN A 48 13.45 -3.25 23.85
CA GLN A 48 14.03 -2.73 25.10
C GLN A 48 15.25 -3.53 25.55
N ARG A 49 15.23 -4.86 25.40
CA ARG A 49 16.37 -5.74 25.72
C ARG A 49 17.53 -5.52 24.76
N LEU A 50 17.24 -5.40 23.46
CA LEU A 50 18.24 -5.08 22.44
C LEU A 50 18.84 -3.68 22.66
N GLU A 51 18.04 -2.69 23.06
CA GLU A 51 18.53 -1.35 23.40
C GLU A 51 19.39 -1.35 24.67
N ALA A 52 19.07 -2.22 25.65
CA ALA A 52 19.85 -2.38 26.87
C ALA A 52 21.19 -3.13 26.64
N GLU A 53 21.22 -4.11 25.73
CA GLU A 53 22.40 -4.95 25.47
C GLU A 53 23.32 -4.40 24.37
N LEU A 54 22.78 -3.77 23.33
CA LEU A 54 23.56 -3.22 22.19
C LEU A 54 23.86 -1.72 22.35
N GLY A 55 23.25 -1.05 23.33
CA GLY A 55 23.49 0.36 23.61
C GLY A 55 23.06 1.30 22.45
N PRO A 56 23.65 2.52 22.35
CA PRO A 56 23.21 3.59 21.45
C PRO A 56 23.06 3.24 19.97
N GLU A 57 23.64 2.14 19.50
CA GLU A 57 23.57 1.72 18.10
C GLU A 57 22.14 1.34 17.67
N PHE A 58 21.29 0.88 18.59
CA PHE A 58 19.88 0.59 18.29
C PHE A 58 19.07 1.86 17.92
N ARG A 59 19.50 3.04 18.41
CA ARG A 59 18.86 4.32 18.06
C ARG A 59 19.03 4.70 16.59
N GLN A 60 20.09 4.21 15.92
CA GLN A 60 20.29 4.45 14.49
C GLN A 60 19.31 3.65 13.62
N LEU A 61 18.88 2.47 14.08
CA LEU A 61 17.86 1.65 13.40
C LEU A 61 16.44 2.16 13.65
N ARG A 62 16.21 2.88 14.75
CA ARG A 62 14.89 3.45 15.07
C ARG A 62 14.48 4.58 14.12
N LYS A 63 15.44 5.40 13.65
CA LYS A 63 15.19 6.49 12.68
C LYS A 63 14.58 6.01 11.35
N PRO A 64 15.18 5.05 10.62
CA PRO A 64 14.61 4.57 9.37
C PRO A 64 13.28 3.85 9.57
N LEU A 65 13.08 3.15 10.70
CA LEU A 65 11.77 2.55 11.03
C LEU A 65 10.69 3.62 11.31
N GLN A 66 11.06 4.71 11.98
CA GLN A 66 10.16 5.86 12.20
C GLN A 66 9.88 6.62 10.91
N GLU A 67 10.87 6.78 10.03
CA GLU A 67 10.68 7.40 8.71
C GLU A 67 9.70 6.58 7.86
N LEU A 68 9.79 5.24 7.89
CA LEU A 68 8.85 4.36 7.19
C LEU A 68 7.44 4.40 7.80
N GLN A 69 7.32 4.55 9.13
CA GLN A 69 6.04 4.74 9.79
C GLN A 69 5.42 6.11 9.48
N ALA A 70 6.24 7.18 9.51
CA ALA A 70 5.82 8.53 9.12
C ALA A 70 5.34 8.56 7.66
N LEU A 71 6.04 7.88 6.75
CA LEU A 71 5.65 7.77 5.34
C LEU A 71 4.34 6.99 5.15
N ARG A 72 4.00 6.08 6.06
CA ARG A 72 2.74 5.34 6.07
C ARG A 72 1.58 6.16 6.63
N GLU A 73 1.87 7.08 7.54
CA GLU A 73 0.93 8.08 8.08
C GLU A 73 0.65 9.20 7.06
N PHE A 74 1.60 9.48 6.14
CA PHE A 74 1.35 10.25 4.93
C PHE A 74 0.51 9.43 3.94
N ASP A 75 -0.81 9.60 4.08
CA ASP A 75 -1.89 9.09 3.25
C ASP A 75 -1.47 8.66 1.81
N PRO A 76 -1.28 7.36 1.52
CA PRO A 76 -0.89 6.88 0.19
C PRO A 76 -1.96 7.17 -0.88
N ARG A 77 -3.15 7.60 -0.46
CA ARG A 77 -4.21 8.09 -1.35
C ARG A 77 -3.89 9.46 -1.96
N LEU A 78 -3.02 10.25 -1.34
CA LEU A 78 -2.48 11.49 -1.92
C LEU A 78 -1.37 11.22 -2.94
N ALA A 79 -0.64 10.10 -2.82
CA ALA A 79 0.39 9.69 -3.79
C ALA A 79 -0.19 9.39 -5.18
N LEU A 80 -1.47 8.99 -5.27
CA LEU A 80 -2.20 8.76 -6.53
C LEU A 80 -2.62 10.05 -7.24
N ARG A 81 -2.40 11.21 -6.61
CA ARG A 81 -2.78 12.53 -7.11
C ARG A 81 -1.59 13.36 -7.55
N TYR A 82 -0.37 12.82 -7.48
CA TYR A 82 0.75 13.32 -8.24
C TYR A 82 0.63 12.78 -9.67
N PRO A 83 0.37 13.62 -10.67
CA PRO A 83 0.58 13.21 -12.05
C PRO A 83 2.08 12.92 -12.16
N LEU A 84 2.42 11.68 -12.49
CA LEU A 84 3.77 11.34 -12.93
C LEU A 84 4.16 12.38 -14.00
N PRO A 85 5.25 13.14 -13.82
CA PRO A 85 5.70 14.09 -14.82
C PRO A 85 6.10 13.29 -16.06
N ASP A 86 5.29 13.41 -17.11
CA ASP A 86 5.66 13.15 -18.49
C ASP A 86 6.29 11.76 -18.72
N GLU A 87 5.55 10.68 -18.43
CA GLU A 87 5.71 9.47 -19.23
C GLU A 87 5.20 9.79 -20.64
N ARG A 88 6.05 10.43 -21.43
CA ARG A 88 6.04 10.21 -22.88
C ARG A 88 6.14 8.70 -23.05
N PRO A 89 5.15 8.02 -23.66
CA PRO A 89 5.23 6.60 -23.87
C PRO A 89 6.36 6.34 -24.88
N VAL A 90 7.56 6.05 -24.38
CA VAL A 90 8.64 5.44 -25.14
C VAL A 90 8.15 4.03 -25.46
N GLY A 91 7.50 3.91 -26.62
CA GLY A 91 6.89 2.67 -27.06
C GLY A 91 5.36 2.65 -26.99
N ALA A 92 4.69 3.74 -27.40
CA ALA A 92 3.32 3.57 -27.90
C ALA A 92 3.34 2.48 -28.98
N PRO A 93 2.53 1.40 -28.88
CA PRO A 93 2.41 0.46 -29.98
C PRO A 93 1.96 1.27 -31.18
N ALA A 94 2.68 1.14 -32.31
CA ALA A 94 2.36 1.82 -33.55
C ALA A 94 0.87 1.63 -33.82
N THR A 95 0.08 2.65 -33.50
CA THR A 95 -1.35 2.64 -33.76
C THR A 95 -1.43 2.65 -35.26
N GLY A 96 -1.86 1.51 -35.82
CA GLY A 96 -1.86 1.27 -37.25
C GLY A 96 -2.41 2.49 -37.97
N LEU A 97 -1.65 2.97 -38.96
CA LEU A 97 -2.00 4.13 -39.76
C LEU A 97 -3.46 4.01 -40.20
N ARG A 98 -4.23 5.08 -40.01
CA ARG A 98 -5.61 5.12 -40.50
C ARG A 98 -5.57 5.01 -42.03
N PRO A 99 -6.55 4.34 -42.66
CA PRO A 99 -6.57 4.19 -44.11
C PRO A 99 -6.46 5.55 -44.81
N GLY A 100 -5.33 5.81 -45.48
CA GLY A 100 -5.03 7.07 -46.18
C GLY A 100 -3.95 7.95 -45.55
N GLU A 101 -3.44 7.62 -44.36
CA GLU A 101 -2.39 8.39 -43.69
C GLU A 101 -0.99 7.90 -44.12
N ARG A 102 -0.20 8.80 -44.74
CA ARG A 102 1.16 8.47 -45.16
C ARG A 102 2.09 8.52 -43.94
N PRO A 103 2.97 7.53 -43.75
CA PRO A 103 3.89 7.52 -42.62
C PRO A 103 4.79 8.76 -42.63
N PRO A 104 5.13 9.30 -41.45
CA PRO A 104 6.05 10.43 -41.34
C PRO A 104 7.42 10.01 -41.88
N VAL A 105 7.92 10.71 -42.90
CA VAL A 105 9.26 10.49 -43.43
C VAL A 105 10.23 11.21 -42.50
N ASP A 106 11.18 10.46 -41.95
CA ASP A 106 12.27 11.00 -41.13
C ASP A 106 13.37 11.55 -42.07
N PRO A 107 13.59 12.88 -42.14
CA PRO A 107 14.61 13.46 -43.00
C PRO A 107 16.04 13.30 -42.47
N GLU A 108 16.21 12.79 -41.24
CA GLU A 108 17.53 12.60 -40.61
C GLU A 108 18.13 11.21 -40.90
N ALA A 109 17.45 10.37 -41.70
CA ALA A 109 17.99 9.11 -42.19
C ALA A 109 18.79 9.34 -43.50
N THR A 110 20.04 9.80 -43.39
CA THR A 110 21.04 9.79 -44.48
C THR A 110 22.42 9.48 -43.91
#